data_AF-A0A0D9YC25-F1
#
_entry.id   AF-A0A0D9YC25-F1
#
_cell.length_a   1.000
_cell.length_b   1.000
_cell.length_c   1.000
_cell.angle_alpha   90.00
_cell.angle_beta   90.00
_cell.angle_gamma   90.00
#
_symmetry.space_group_name_H-M   'P 1'
#
loop_
_entity.id
_entity.type
_entity.pdbx_description
1 polymer ?
#
loop_
_entity_poly.entity_id
_entity_poly.type
_entity_poly.pdbx_seq_one_letter_code
_entity_poly.pdbx_strand_id
1 'polypeptide(L)'
;MQLIINKLSNEALHSVANIVTHNRVSFEKTRPAMNKIIEDHLPQYLANLRDENDMSQLSHILTNSFSYRSNSLNIATPISPKMLSSINQALNVLGTLTIQSLVAMKRKLDEISFTPKFSFVPRISRKAHMVTVIRKQCNKMISRVGESGDLPKNLAKALSVVNLYRKQELKCMDISQAEFFPFSKKAIFLQNDVMNAIWSIQKLKRILNCCVPYYVKVQTMRCCSRLL
;
A
#
# COMPACT_ATOMS: atom_id res chain seq x y z
N MET A 1 0.90 24.88 8.44
CA MET A 1 1.75 23.69 8.18
C MET A 1 2.18 22.92 9.43
N GLN A 2 2.48 23.56 10.57
CA GLN A 2 3.02 22.91 11.78
C GLN A 2 2.30 21.62 12.25
N LEU A 3 0.96 21.52 12.11
CA LEU A 3 0.19 20.32 12.46
C LEU A 3 0.53 19.06 11.63
N ILE A 4 1.20 19.21 10.47
CA ILE A 4 1.69 18.11 9.63
C ILE A 4 3.14 17.80 10.01
N ILE A 5 3.98 18.83 10.10
CA ILE A 5 5.41 18.73 10.46
C ILE A 5 5.58 18.03 11.81
N ASN A 6 4.76 18.39 12.81
CA ASN A 6 4.78 17.76 14.13
C ASN A 6 4.41 16.26 14.14
N LYS A 7 3.86 15.70 13.05
CA LYS A 7 3.55 14.27 12.89
C LYS A 7 4.67 13.48 12.19
N LEU A 8 5.67 14.15 11.60
CA LEU A 8 6.77 13.51 10.88
C LEU A 8 7.65 12.65 11.82
N SER A 9 8.31 11.63 11.27
CA SER A 9 9.36 10.87 11.94
C SER A 9 10.59 11.77 12.20
N ASN A 10 11.51 11.36 13.06
CA ASN A 10 12.74 12.14 13.28
C ASN A 10 13.63 12.17 12.03
N GLU A 11 13.62 11.11 11.23
CA GLU A 11 14.32 11.04 9.93
C GLU A 11 13.74 12.04 8.93
N ALA A 12 12.40 12.08 8.80
CA ALA A 12 11.75 13.01 7.87
C ALA A 12 11.85 14.46 8.34
N LEU A 13 11.82 14.74 9.64
CA LEU A 13 12.16 16.07 10.17
C LEU A 13 13.59 16.48 9.82
N HIS A 14 14.56 15.58 10.00
CA HIS A 14 15.95 15.84 9.62
C HIS A 14 16.07 16.14 8.12
N SER A 15 15.40 15.37 7.26
CA SER A 15 15.39 15.64 5.82
C SER A 15 14.71 16.97 5.46
N VAL A 16 13.59 17.33 6.10
CA VAL A 16 12.94 18.64 5.88
C VAL A 16 13.82 19.79 6.36
N ALA A 17 14.44 19.68 7.54
CA ALA A 17 15.37 20.68 8.07
C ALA A 17 16.59 20.87 7.16
N ASN A 18 17.13 19.79 6.58
CA ASN A 18 18.18 19.85 5.57
C ASN A 18 17.71 20.56 4.28
N ILE A 19 16.49 20.30 3.80
CA ILE A 19 15.95 20.92 2.57
C ILE A 19 15.75 22.43 2.77
N VAL A 20 15.06 22.85 3.83
CA VAL A 20 14.74 24.28 4.05
C VAL A 20 15.97 25.14 4.36
N THR A 21 17.07 24.52 4.78
CA THR A 21 18.38 25.18 4.98
C THR A 21 19.34 25.00 3.79
N HIS A 22 18.90 24.33 2.71
CA HIS A 22 19.74 23.91 1.57
C HIS A 22 21.05 23.18 2.00
N ASN A 23 21.01 22.43 3.11
CA ASN A 23 22.14 21.79 3.80
C ASN A 23 23.25 22.77 4.28
N ARG A 24 22.97 24.07 4.39
CA ARG A 24 23.95 25.11 4.77
C ARG A 24 24.07 25.35 6.27
N VAL A 25 23.09 24.91 7.06
CA VAL A 25 23.03 25.12 8.52
C VAL A 25 23.26 23.78 9.23
N SER A 26 24.24 23.73 10.13
CA SER A 26 24.44 22.59 11.04
C SER A 26 23.52 22.69 12.24
N PHE A 27 22.98 21.55 12.70
CA PHE A 27 22.03 21.53 13.81
C PHE A 27 22.01 20.21 14.59
N GLU A 28 21.55 20.29 15.83
CA GLU A 28 21.29 19.11 16.64
C GLU A 28 20.17 18.25 16.04
N LYS A 29 20.38 16.93 16.01
CA LYS A 29 19.37 15.96 15.56
C LYS A 29 18.29 15.69 16.62
N THR A 30 18.09 16.63 17.54
CA THR A 30 17.05 16.62 18.57
C THR A 30 15.74 17.16 17.99
N ARG A 31 14.60 16.56 18.37
CA ARG A 31 13.29 16.92 17.76
C ARG A 31 12.91 18.41 17.94
N PRO A 32 13.18 19.06 19.09
CA PRO A 32 12.90 20.49 19.26
C PRO A 32 13.77 21.37 18.36
N ALA A 33 15.07 21.08 18.22
CA ALA A 33 15.98 21.86 17.37
C ALA A 33 15.60 21.75 15.88
N MET A 34 15.31 20.53 15.41
CA MET A 34 14.84 20.31 14.03
C MET A 34 13.50 21.00 13.77
N ASN A 35 12.54 20.93 14.70
CA ASN A 35 11.27 21.67 14.60
C ASN A 35 11.52 23.19 14.48
N LYS A 36 12.31 23.76 15.39
CA LYS A 36 12.59 25.20 15.43
C LYS A 36 13.22 25.67 14.11
N ILE A 37 14.24 24.98 13.61
CA ILE A 37 14.89 25.35 12.35
C ILE A 37 13.93 25.29 11.16
N ILE A 38 13.00 24.33 11.16
CA ILE A 38 11.95 24.29 10.13
C ILE A 38 10.99 25.48 10.29
N GLU A 39 10.60 25.85 11.49
CA GLU A 39 9.76 27.04 11.73
C GLU A 39 10.47 28.34 11.33
N ASP A 40 11.76 28.48 11.61
CA ASP A 40 12.60 29.64 11.27
C ASP A 40 12.82 29.77 9.73
N HIS A 41 13.11 28.66 9.03
CA HIS A 41 13.59 28.71 7.63
C HIS A 41 12.53 28.36 6.57
N LEU A 42 11.51 27.56 6.90
CA LEU A 42 10.47 27.16 5.93
C LEU A 42 9.75 28.34 5.27
N PRO A 43 9.39 29.45 5.97
CA PRO A 43 8.74 30.59 5.32
C PRO A 43 9.60 31.23 4.22
N GLN A 44 10.91 31.38 4.48
CA GLN A 44 11.84 31.95 3.52
C GLN A 44 12.16 30.98 2.37
N TYR A 45 12.27 29.68 2.64
CA TYR A 45 12.38 28.65 1.61
C TYR A 45 11.17 28.69 0.66
N LEU A 46 9.94 28.70 1.20
CA LEU A 46 8.71 28.72 0.40
C LEU A 46 8.57 30.02 -0.42
N ALA A 47 8.99 31.17 0.12
CA ALA A 47 9.00 32.45 -0.60
C ALA A 47 10.04 32.51 -1.74
N ASN A 48 11.06 31.65 -1.70
CA ASN A 48 12.12 31.57 -2.70
C ASN A 48 11.90 30.45 -3.75
N LEU A 49 10.82 29.67 -3.65
CA LEU A 49 10.47 28.66 -4.66
C LEU A 49 10.19 29.32 -6.03
N ARG A 50 11.08 29.07 -7.00
CA ARG A 50 10.97 29.58 -8.38
C ARG A 50 10.84 28.48 -9.44
N ASP A 51 11.15 27.23 -9.10
CA ASP A 51 11.08 26.05 -9.98
C ASP A 51 10.21 24.93 -9.38
N GLU A 52 9.53 24.15 -10.24
CA GLU A 52 8.79 22.96 -9.82
C GLU A 52 9.69 21.89 -9.17
N ASN A 53 10.98 21.88 -9.51
CA ASN A 53 11.91 20.83 -9.09
C ASN A 53 12.20 20.88 -7.58
N ASP A 54 12.22 22.05 -6.96
CA ASP A 54 12.38 22.18 -5.50
C ASP A 54 11.11 21.76 -4.74
N MET A 55 9.94 22.10 -5.29
CA MET A 55 8.64 21.59 -4.81
C MET A 55 8.58 20.05 -4.81
N SER A 56 9.30 19.38 -5.72
CA SER A 56 9.31 17.91 -5.79
C SER A 56 9.84 17.25 -4.51
N GLN A 57 10.88 17.80 -3.86
CA GLN A 57 11.53 17.15 -2.71
C GLN A 57 10.66 17.23 -1.46
N LEU A 58 10.12 18.42 -1.17
CA LEU A 58 9.26 18.62 -0.01
C LEU A 58 7.89 17.95 -0.20
N SER A 59 7.31 18.00 -1.40
CA SER A 59 6.07 17.26 -1.69
C SER A 59 6.27 15.75 -1.62
N HIS A 60 7.40 15.21 -2.08
CA HIS A 60 7.72 13.79 -1.94
C HIS A 60 7.79 13.37 -0.46
N ILE A 61 8.46 14.13 0.41
CA ILE A 61 8.47 13.82 1.85
C ILE A 61 7.06 13.93 2.46
N LEU A 62 6.31 14.98 2.16
CA LEU A 62 5.00 15.22 2.78
C LEU A 62 3.90 14.26 2.30
N THR A 63 3.96 13.80 1.06
CA THR A 63 3.01 12.80 0.50
C THR A 63 3.40 11.36 0.84
N ASN A 64 4.69 11.09 1.09
CA ASN A 64 5.17 9.75 1.44
C ASN A 64 4.65 9.32 2.83
N SER A 65 3.84 8.26 2.85
CA SER A 65 3.24 7.65 4.05
C SER A 65 4.31 7.19 5.07
N PHE A 66 5.52 6.85 4.62
CA PHE A 66 6.64 6.43 5.47
C PHE A 66 7.32 7.59 6.21
N SER A 67 7.03 8.85 5.87
CA SER A 67 7.64 10.02 6.53
C SER A 67 7.11 10.29 7.94
N TYR A 68 6.09 9.57 8.41
CA TYR A 68 5.34 9.92 9.62
C TYR A 68 5.61 8.98 10.81
N ARG A 69 5.42 9.50 12.04
CA ARG A 69 5.82 8.84 13.29
C ARG A 69 4.90 7.70 13.75
N SER A 70 3.67 7.61 13.23
CA SER A 70 2.69 6.61 13.66
C SER A 70 1.69 6.23 12.57
N ASN A 71 1.12 5.03 12.68
CA ASN A 71 0.14 4.43 11.76
C ASN A 71 -1.27 5.09 11.81
N SER A 72 -1.36 6.34 12.26
CA SER A 72 -2.59 7.00 12.71
C SER A 72 -2.91 8.29 11.96
N LEU A 73 -2.18 8.59 10.89
CA LEU A 73 -2.66 9.53 9.88
C LEU A 73 -3.82 8.85 9.14
N ASN A 74 -5.05 9.32 9.39
CA ASN A 74 -6.15 9.13 8.45
C ASN A 74 -5.88 10.00 7.21
N ILE A 75 -4.86 9.63 6.43
CA ILE A 75 -4.75 10.03 5.03
C ILE A 75 -5.90 9.29 4.33
N ALA A 76 -7.04 9.96 4.29
CA ALA A 76 -8.05 9.69 3.30
C ALA A 76 -7.39 9.89 1.92
N THR A 77 -7.69 9.02 0.97
CA THR A 77 -6.96 8.97 -0.31
C THR A 77 -7.78 9.74 -1.34
N PRO A 78 -7.41 10.98 -1.69
CA PRO A 78 -8.25 11.83 -2.53
C PRO A 78 -8.39 11.24 -3.92
N ILE A 79 -9.62 11.26 -4.46
CA ILE A 79 -9.89 10.77 -5.81
C ILE A 79 -9.38 11.80 -6.82
N SER A 80 -8.19 11.55 -7.37
CA SER A 80 -7.66 12.27 -8.53
C SER A 80 -7.93 11.50 -9.83
N PRO A 81 -7.88 12.14 -11.02
CA PRO A 81 -8.00 11.45 -12.31
C PRO A 81 -6.98 10.30 -12.49
N LYS A 82 -5.75 10.47 -11.98
CA LYS A 82 -4.71 9.43 -11.94
C LYS A 82 -5.10 8.26 -11.05
N MET A 83 -5.75 8.52 -9.91
CA MET A 83 -6.30 7.49 -9.03
C MET A 83 -7.47 6.75 -9.70
N LEU A 84 -8.42 7.47 -10.32
CA LEU A 84 -9.53 6.85 -11.08
C LEU A 84 -9.04 5.93 -12.21
N SER A 85 -8.05 6.36 -12.98
CA SER A 85 -7.41 5.53 -14.02
C SER A 85 -6.80 4.25 -13.41
N SER A 86 -6.08 4.38 -12.30
CA SER A 86 -5.48 3.25 -11.56
C SER A 86 -6.54 2.29 -11.00
N ILE A 87 -7.66 2.81 -10.49
CA ILE A 87 -8.80 2.03 -10.02
C ILE A 87 -9.42 1.25 -11.19
N ASN A 88 -9.65 1.88 -12.34
CA ASN A 88 -10.18 1.21 -13.52
C ASN A 88 -9.23 0.10 -14.03
N GLN A 89 -7.91 0.33 -14.02
CA GLN A 89 -6.92 -0.70 -14.33
C GLN A 89 -7.01 -1.90 -13.37
N ALA A 90 -7.14 -1.64 -12.06
CA ALA A 90 -7.32 -2.68 -11.04
C ALA A 90 -8.66 -3.45 -11.18
N LEU A 91 -9.74 -2.78 -11.57
CA LEU A 91 -11.06 -3.38 -11.80
C LEU A 91 -11.12 -4.20 -13.11
N ASN A 92 -10.30 -3.86 -14.11
CA ASN A 92 -10.18 -4.64 -15.34
C ASN A 92 -9.53 -6.00 -15.08
N VAL A 93 -8.49 -6.06 -14.23
CA VAL A 93 -7.75 -7.32 -13.95
C VAL A 93 -8.43 -8.27 -12.95
N LEU A 94 -9.62 -7.95 -12.42
CA LEU A 94 -10.38 -8.84 -11.52
C LEU A 94 -10.55 -10.27 -12.06
N GLY A 95 -10.59 -10.44 -13.38
CA GLY A 95 -10.67 -11.74 -14.05
C GLY A 95 -9.43 -12.62 -13.87
N THR A 96 -8.22 -12.07 -13.71
CA THR A 96 -6.99 -12.87 -13.54
C THR A 96 -6.84 -13.39 -12.12
N LEU A 97 -7.20 -12.55 -11.13
CA LEU A 97 -7.04 -12.77 -9.68
C LEU A 97 -7.40 -14.20 -9.21
N THR A 98 -6.67 -14.68 -8.20
CA THR A 98 -7.03 -15.94 -7.53
C THR A 98 -8.40 -15.82 -6.84
N ILE A 99 -9.08 -16.95 -6.63
CA ILE A 99 -10.34 -16.95 -5.87
C ILE A 99 -10.12 -16.43 -4.44
N GLN A 100 -8.98 -16.73 -3.81
CA GLN A 100 -8.67 -16.22 -2.46
C GLN A 100 -8.45 -14.70 -2.46
N SER A 101 -7.85 -14.14 -3.51
CA SER A 101 -7.73 -12.69 -3.71
C SER A 101 -9.10 -12.04 -3.81
N LEU A 102 -10.03 -12.63 -4.58
CA LEU A 102 -11.41 -12.14 -4.69
C LEU A 102 -12.19 -12.27 -3.36
N VAL A 103 -11.98 -13.35 -2.59
CA VAL A 103 -12.54 -13.49 -1.23
C VAL A 103 -12.00 -12.41 -0.29
N ALA A 104 -10.70 -12.13 -0.34
CA ALA A 104 -10.07 -11.08 0.46
C ALA A 104 -10.62 -9.69 0.10
N MET A 105 -10.72 -9.37 -1.21
CA MET A 105 -11.35 -8.13 -1.68
C MET A 105 -12.78 -7.98 -1.15
N LYS A 106 -13.62 -9.01 -1.33
CA LYS A 106 -15.01 -8.99 -0.86
C LYS A 106 -15.11 -8.76 0.65
N ARG A 107 -14.28 -9.43 1.46
CA ARG A 107 -14.22 -9.19 2.91
C ARG A 107 -13.76 -7.77 3.27
N LYS A 108 -12.83 -7.16 2.52
CA LYS A 108 -12.44 -5.75 2.75
C LYS A 108 -13.56 -4.78 2.39
N LEU A 109 -14.27 -5.01 1.28
CA LEU A 109 -15.44 -4.20 0.86
C LEU A 109 -16.62 -4.29 1.84
N ASP A 110 -16.82 -5.45 2.46
CA ASP A 110 -17.88 -5.69 3.44
C ASP A 110 -17.43 -5.38 4.89
N GLU A 111 -16.20 -4.90 5.08
CA GLU A 111 -15.54 -4.60 6.36
C GLU A 111 -15.47 -5.76 7.37
N ILE A 112 -15.63 -6.99 6.88
CA ILE A 112 -15.64 -8.21 7.69
C ILE A 112 -14.22 -8.58 8.15
N SER A 113 -13.97 -8.47 9.46
CA SER A 113 -12.74 -8.92 10.12
C SER A 113 -12.91 -10.28 10.81
N PHE A 114 -12.57 -11.36 10.12
CA PHE A 114 -12.32 -12.68 10.74
C PHE A 114 -11.09 -13.37 10.11
N THR A 115 -10.40 -14.19 10.91
CA THR A 115 -9.22 -14.95 10.50
C THR A 115 -9.54 -15.93 9.35
N PRO A 116 -8.93 -15.80 8.17
CA PRO A 116 -9.18 -16.68 7.03
C PRO A 116 -8.94 -18.17 7.33
N LYS A 117 -9.97 -18.99 7.04
CA LYS A 117 -9.90 -20.45 7.18
C LYS A 117 -9.41 -21.08 5.88
N PHE A 118 -8.39 -21.94 5.97
CA PHE A 118 -7.70 -22.56 4.83
C PHE A 118 -8.61 -23.49 4.01
N SER A 119 -9.67 -24.03 4.62
CA SER A 119 -10.58 -25.02 4.02
C SER A 119 -11.51 -24.48 2.92
N PHE A 120 -11.46 -23.17 2.63
CA PHE A 120 -12.35 -22.56 1.64
C PHE A 120 -11.83 -22.79 0.21
N VAL A 121 -12.32 -23.83 -0.47
CA VAL A 121 -12.10 -24.11 -1.90
C VAL A 121 -13.40 -23.86 -2.69
N PRO A 122 -13.61 -22.69 -3.31
CA PRO A 122 -14.85 -22.41 -4.02
C PRO A 122 -14.84 -23.02 -5.43
N ARG A 123 -15.99 -23.58 -5.85
CA ARG A 123 -16.22 -24.06 -7.22
C ARG A 123 -15.95 -22.95 -8.23
N ILE A 124 -15.37 -23.28 -9.38
CA ILE A 124 -14.93 -22.32 -10.42
C ILE A 124 -16.06 -21.39 -10.87
N SER A 125 -17.30 -21.89 -10.98
CA SER A 125 -18.50 -21.10 -11.31
C SER A 125 -18.74 -19.91 -10.36
N ARG A 126 -18.26 -19.97 -9.12
CA ARG A 126 -18.33 -18.82 -8.18
C ARG A 126 -17.36 -17.70 -8.55
N LYS A 127 -16.25 -17.96 -9.26
CA LYS A 127 -15.26 -16.92 -9.62
C LYS A 127 -15.86 -15.83 -10.49
N ALA A 128 -16.53 -16.19 -11.58
CA ALA A 128 -17.13 -15.22 -12.50
C ALA A 128 -18.21 -14.36 -11.79
N HIS A 129 -19.09 -15.01 -11.02
CA HIS A 129 -20.08 -14.31 -10.21
C HIS A 129 -19.45 -13.35 -9.18
N MET A 130 -18.38 -13.78 -8.48
CA MET A 130 -17.65 -12.92 -7.55
C MET A 130 -17.02 -11.72 -8.23
N VAL A 131 -16.43 -11.87 -9.43
CA VAL A 131 -15.89 -10.74 -10.21
C VAL A 131 -16.98 -9.72 -10.53
N THR A 132 -18.16 -10.17 -10.98
CA THR A 132 -19.30 -9.28 -11.25
C THR A 132 -19.81 -8.57 -10.00
N VAL A 133 -19.95 -9.29 -8.87
CA VAL A 133 -20.39 -8.71 -7.59
C VAL A 133 -19.39 -7.67 -7.07
N ILE A 134 -18.10 -8.00 -7.07
CA ILE A 134 -17.02 -7.09 -6.63
C ILE A 134 -16.98 -5.85 -7.52
N ARG A 135 -16.98 -6.00 -8.85
CA ARG A 135 -17.00 -4.86 -9.79
C ARG A 135 -18.23 -3.97 -9.58
N LYS A 136 -19.42 -4.56 -9.42
CA LYS A 136 -20.66 -3.79 -9.16
C LYS A 136 -20.61 -3.05 -7.82
N GLN A 137 -20.03 -3.65 -6.77
CA GLN A 137 -19.87 -3.03 -5.45
C GLN A 137 -18.85 -1.89 -5.49
N CYS A 138 -17.69 -2.07 -6.13
CA CYS A 138 -16.69 -1.03 -6.33
C CYS A 138 -17.27 0.16 -7.11
N ASN A 139 -17.89 -0.08 -8.28
CA ASN A 139 -18.47 0.99 -9.09
C ASN A 139 -19.55 1.78 -8.34
N LYS A 140 -20.41 1.10 -7.56
CA LYS A 140 -21.42 1.74 -6.70
C LYS A 140 -20.81 2.54 -5.54
N MET A 141 -19.62 2.19 -5.06
CA MET A 141 -18.89 2.98 -4.07
C MET A 141 -18.26 4.21 -4.72
N ILE A 142 -17.58 4.06 -5.87
CA ILE A 142 -16.96 5.18 -6.62
C ILE A 142 -18.02 6.22 -7.01
N SER A 143 -19.16 5.80 -7.56
CA SER A 143 -20.23 6.70 -8.00
C SER A 143 -20.97 7.43 -6.86
N ARG A 144 -20.62 7.18 -5.60
CA ARG A 144 -21.18 7.86 -4.42
C ARG A 144 -20.25 8.94 -3.84
N VAL A 145 -18.99 8.98 -4.27
CA VAL A 145 -17.95 9.85 -3.69
C VAL A 145 -17.89 11.20 -4.41
N GLY A 146 -18.31 11.24 -5.67
CA GLY A 146 -18.14 12.42 -6.53
C GLY A 146 -16.69 12.62 -6.96
N GLU A 147 -16.42 13.72 -7.68
CA GLU A 147 -15.10 14.02 -8.25
C GLU A 147 -14.12 14.62 -7.23
N SER A 148 -14.61 15.09 -6.08
CA SER A 148 -13.84 15.79 -5.05
C SER A 148 -13.76 15.07 -3.71
N GLY A 149 -14.38 13.89 -3.57
CA GLY A 149 -14.39 13.13 -2.32
C GLY A 149 -13.21 12.16 -2.16
N ASP A 150 -13.07 11.63 -0.94
CA ASP A 150 -12.04 10.65 -0.60
C ASP A 150 -12.46 9.20 -0.90
N LEU A 151 -11.49 8.39 -1.33
CA LEU A 151 -11.67 6.96 -1.58
C LEU A 151 -12.07 6.21 -0.28
N PRO A 152 -13.23 5.55 -0.22
CA PRO A 152 -13.70 4.87 0.99
C PRO A 152 -12.71 3.85 1.54
N LYS A 153 -12.48 3.88 2.85
CA LYS A 153 -11.44 3.10 3.57
C LYS A 153 -11.52 1.58 3.33
N ASN A 154 -12.71 1.08 3.01
CA ASN A 154 -12.98 -0.32 2.67
C ASN A 154 -12.64 -0.66 1.21
N LEU A 155 -13.04 0.21 0.27
CA LEU A 155 -12.67 0.14 -1.15
C LEU A 155 -11.16 0.28 -1.36
N ALA A 156 -10.53 1.26 -0.70
CA ALA A 156 -9.09 1.48 -0.65
C ALA A 156 -8.33 0.19 -0.29
N LYS A 157 -8.64 -0.40 0.87
CA LYS A 157 -8.07 -1.68 1.34
C LYS A 157 -8.36 -2.87 0.41
N ALA A 158 -9.51 -2.88 -0.27
CA ALA A 158 -9.86 -3.93 -1.21
C ALA A 158 -9.00 -3.84 -2.49
N LEU A 159 -8.85 -2.65 -3.06
CA LEU A 159 -8.02 -2.41 -4.25
C LEU A 159 -6.55 -2.76 -3.98
N SER A 160 -6.03 -2.51 -2.78
CA SER A 160 -4.67 -2.94 -2.39
C SER A 160 -4.42 -4.45 -2.49
N VAL A 161 -5.46 -5.30 -2.46
CA VAL A 161 -5.31 -6.75 -2.70
C VAL A 161 -4.85 -7.04 -4.13
N VAL A 162 -5.20 -6.18 -5.09
CA VAL A 162 -4.72 -6.27 -6.48
C VAL A 162 -3.21 -6.01 -6.53
N ASN A 163 -2.72 -5.00 -5.80
CA ASN A 163 -1.28 -4.73 -5.70
C ASN A 163 -0.52 -5.91 -5.07
N LEU A 164 -1.05 -6.49 -3.99
CA LEU A 164 -0.45 -7.66 -3.34
C LEU A 164 -0.43 -8.88 -4.27
N TYR A 165 -1.49 -9.11 -5.05
CA TYR A 165 -1.51 -10.13 -6.09
C TYR A 165 -0.45 -9.87 -7.17
N ARG A 166 -0.33 -8.63 -7.66
CA ARG A 166 0.69 -8.26 -8.66
C ARG A 166 2.12 -8.46 -8.15
N LYS A 167 2.41 -8.09 -6.90
CA LYS A 167 3.72 -8.39 -6.27
C LYS A 167 3.97 -9.90 -6.25
N GLN A 168 2.98 -10.69 -5.83
CA GLN A 168 3.07 -12.16 -5.78
C GLN A 168 3.31 -12.81 -7.15
N GLU A 169 2.61 -12.32 -8.18
CA GLU A 169 2.64 -12.79 -9.57
C GLU A 169 3.97 -12.46 -10.26
N LEU A 170 4.42 -11.21 -10.16
CA LEU A 170 5.67 -10.71 -10.75
C LEU A 170 6.93 -11.11 -9.95
N LYS A 171 6.76 -11.59 -8.72
CA LYS A 171 7.83 -11.92 -7.77
C LYS A 171 8.76 -10.74 -7.43
N CYS A 172 8.20 -9.53 -7.44
CA CYS A 172 8.91 -8.30 -7.09
C CYS A 172 8.19 -7.56 -5.95
N MET A 173 8.96 -7.04 -4.98
CA MET A 173 8.42 -6.18 -3.92
C MET A 173 8.20 -4.75 -4.40
N ASP A 174 9.03 -4.29 -5.32
CA ASP A 174 8.93 -2.96 -5.91
C ASP A 174 8.17 -3.06 -7.24
N ILE A 175 6.98 -2.47 -7.28
CA ILE A 175 6.16 -2.37 -8.50
C ILE A 175 5.58 -0.97 -8.56
N SER A 176 5.77 -0.28 -9.69
CA SER A 176 5.18 1.04 -9.93
C SER A 176 3.68 0.89 -10.15
N GLN A 177 2.91 0.98 -9.06
CA GLN A 177 1.45 0.88 -8.98
C GLN A 177 0.93 1.87 -7.94
N ALA A 178 -0.30 2.36 -8.10
CA ALA A 178 -0.87 3.33 -7.16
C ALA A 178 -1.05 2.74 -5.75
N GLU A 179 -0.60 3.46 -4.71
CA GLU A 179 -0.91 3.11 -3.32
C GLU A 179 -2.37 3.45 -3.01
N PHE A 180 -3.27 2.48 -3.20
CA PHE A 180 -4.70 2.66 -2.93
C PHE A 180 -5.06 2.84 -1.45
N PHE A 181 -4.18 2.45 -0.52
CA PHE A 181 -4.37 2.61 0.92
C PHE A 181 -3.00 2.70 1.61
N PRO A 182 -2.71 3.78 2.39
CA PRO A 182 -1.44 3.93 3.08
C PRO A 182 -1.35 2.95 4.26
N PHE A 183 -0.57 1.89 4.08
CA PHE A 183 -0.40 0.88 5.13
C PHE A 183 0.62 1.31 6.19
N SER A 184 0.34 0.90 7.43
CA SER A 184 1.31 0.90 8.53
C SER A 184 2.67 0.33 8.09
N LYS A 185 3.79 1.00 8.43
CA LYS A 185 5.15 0.46 8.19
C LYS A 185 5.27 -1.00 8.63
N LYS A 186 4.80 -1.31 9.85
CA LYS A 186 4.79 -2.67 10.43
C LYS A 186 3.96 -3.67 9.61
N ALA A 187 2.86 -3.23 9.00
CA ALA A 187 2.06 -4.06 8.11
C ALA A 187 2.75 -4.31 6.76
N ILE A 188 3.45 -3.31 6.21
CA ILE A 188 4.21 -3.45 4.94
C ILE A 188 5.40 -4.39 5.13
N PHE A 189 6.18 -4.25 6.22
CA PHE A 189 7.24 -5.21 6.55
C PHE A 189 6.70 -6.63 6.66
N LEU A 190 5.62 -6.85 7.43
CA LEU A 190 5.00 -8.17 7.59
C LEU A 190 4.46 -8.73 6.25
N GLN A 191 3.90 -7.90 5.38
CA GLN A 191 3.46 -8.31 4.04
C GLN A 191 4.65 -8.77 3.18
N ASN A 192 5.79 -8.06 3.24
CA ASN A 192 7.00 -8.42 2.52
C ASN A 192 7.61 -9.73 3.06
N ASP A 193 7.70 -9.89 4.38
CA ASP A 193 8.24 -11.11 5.01
C ASP A 193 7.43 -12.37 4.63
N VAL A 194 6.10 -12.25 4.66
CA VAL A 194 5.17 -13.31 4.22
C VAL A 194 5.38 -13.66 2.75
N MET A 195 5.54 -12.64 1.90
CA MET A 195 5.72 -12.81 0.47
C MET A 195 7.08 -13.46 0.14
N ASN A 196 8.14 -13.04 0.82
CA ASN A 196 9.47 -13.66 0.76
C ASN A 196 9.42 -15.14 1.18
N ALA A 197 8.72 -15.46 2.28
CA ALA A 197 8.54 -16.85 2.72
C ALA A 197 7.78 -17.69 1.68
N ILE A 198 6.71 -17.15 1.08
CA ILE A 198 5.95 -17.83 0.01
C ILE A 198 6.84 -18.12 -1.20
N TRP A 199 7.63 -17.15 -1.67
CA TRP A 199 8.55 -17.38 -2.80
C TRP A 199 9.65 -18.39 -2.47
N SER A 200 10.14 -18.39 -1.23
CA SER A 200 11.15 -19.33 -0.74
C SER A 200 10.61 -20.76 -0.73
N ILE A 201 9.39 -20.97 -0.23
CA ILE A 201 8.68 -22.26 -0.29
C ILE A 201 8.44 -22.71 -1.75
N GLN A 202 8.11 -21.79 -2.66
CA GLN A 202 7.98 -22.10 -4.09
C GLN A 202 9.32 -22.51 -4.73
N LYS A 203 10.43 -21.85 -4.37
CA LYS A 203 11.78 -22.20 -4.85
C LYS A 203 12.18 -23.59 -4.37
N LEU A 204 12.00 -23.89 -3.09
CA LEU A 204 12.22 -25.22 -2.51
C LEU A 204 11.36 -26.29 -3.17
N LYS A 205 10.06 -26.02 -3.42
CA LYS A 205 9.19 -26.98 -4.12
C LYS A 205 9.66 -27.23 -5.57
N ARG A 206 10.17 -26.22 -6.28
CA ARG A 206 10.74 -26.41 -7.62
C ARG A 206 11.97 -27.32 -7.59
N ILE A 207 12.85 -27.15 -6.61
CA ILE A 207 14.05 -27.98 -6.41
C ILE A 207 13.65 -29.42 -6.07
N LEU A 208 12.78 -29.62 -5.08
CA LEU A 208 12.32 -30.96 -4.67
C LEU A 208 11.60 -31.71 -5.80
N ASN A 209 10.78 -31.01 -6.60
CA ASN A 209 10.14 -31.58 -7.79
C ASN A 209 11.14 -31.96 -8.91
N CYS A 210 12.37 -31.46 -8.88
CA CYS A 210 13.45 -31.91 -9.79
C CYS A 210 14.25 -33.10 -9.24
N CYS A 211 14.03 -33.50 -7.97
CA CYS A 211 14.77 -34.59 -7.33
C CYS A 211 13.94 -35.86 -7.07
N VAL A 212 12.59 -35.79 -7.10
CA VAL A 212 11.72 -36.96 -6.94
C VAL A 212 10.51 -36.90 -7.90
N PRO A 213 10.27 -37.92 -8.73
CA PRO A 213 9.06 -38.01 -9.53
C PRO A 213 7.86 -38.52 -8.68
N TYR A 214 6.72 -37.83 -8.81
CA TYR A 214 5.41 -38.12 -8.17
C TYR A 214 5.31 -37.91 -6.63
N TYR A 215 4.06 -37.99 -6.13
CA TYR A 215 3.64 -37.99 -4.72
C TYR A 215 3.71 -36.73 -3.80
N VAL A 216 4.03 -35.51 -4.26
CA VAL A 216 3.89 -34.27 -3.43
C VAL A 216 2.84 -33.25 -3.95
N LYS A 217 1.64 -33.75 -4.28
CA LYS A 217 0.52 -32.92 -4.75
C LYS A 217 -0.45 -32.44 -3.65
N VAL A 218 -0.43 -33.06 -2.46
CA VAL A 218 -1.50 -32.89 -1.44
C VAL A 218 -1.11 -32.01 -0.24
N GLN A 219 0.09 -32.17 0.33
CA GLN A 219 0.40 -31.57 1.65
C GLN A 219 0.83 -30.09 1.63
N THR A 220 1.35 -29.56 0.52
CA THR A 220 1.93 -28.19 0.49
C THR A 220 0.91 -27.05 0.63
N MET A 221 -0.40 -27.32 0.65
CA MET A 221 -1.41 -26.32 1.04
C MET A 221 -1.51 -26.09 2.56
N ARG A 222 -0.90 -26.93 3.41
CA ARG A 222 -1.04 -26.85 4.87
C ARG A 222 -0.22 -25.75 5.57
N CYS A 223 0.71 -25.06 4.89
CA CYS A 223 1.59 -24.09 5.55
C CYS A 223 1.27 -22.60 5.26
N CYS A 224 0.70 -22.27 4.09
CA CYS A 224 0.57 -20.88 3.64
C CYS A 224 -0.58 -20.08 4.28
N SER A 225 -1.32 -20.64 5.25
CA SER A 225 -2.52 -20.04 5.86
C SER A 225 -2.26 -19.03 7.00
N ARG A 226 -1.04 -18.90 7.53
CA ARG A 226 -0.81 -18.23 8.83
C ARG A 226 -1.00 -16.71 8.86
N LEU A 227 -0.95 -16.01 7.71
CA LEU A 227 -0.76 -14.55 7.66
C LEU A 227 -1.53 -13.81 6.54
N LEU A 228 -2.61 -14.39 6.03
CA LEU A 228 -3.70 -13.66 5.37
C LEU A 228 -4.91 -13.65 6.31
#